data_AF-A0A3M1ZJH9-F1
#
_entry.id   AF-A0A3M1ZJH9-F1
#
_cell.length_a   1.000
_cell.length_b   1.000
_cell.length_c   1.000
_cell.angle_alpha   90.00
_cell.angle_beta   90.00
_cell.angle_gamma   90.00
#
_symmetry.space_group_name_H-M   'P 1'
#
loop_
_entity.id
_entity.type
_entity.pdbx_description
1 polymer ?
#
loop_
_entity_poly.entity_id
_entity_poly.type
_entity_poly.pdbx_seq_one_letter_code
_entity_poly.pdbx_strand_id
1 'polypeptide(L)'
;MPALESLLHDANMAWDDLELLVLVAGPGSFTGLRIAAATMAGLNSRLRLPVLQLSSLAVTARQTGLEEILVCEDARAGECYVGRYRLGRPLEEDHCMPWHRFLERVPERFASRSEPPVVMRGWQRVPLKHGRGQAMLDVALDRLAEISDWASLGIYPQPRYLQASQAERHAIQ
;
A
#
# COMPACT_ATOMS: atom_id res chain seq x y z
N MET A 1 -2.46 21.29 11.26
CA MET A 1 -1.75 20.79 10.07
C MET A 1 -2.22 21.62 8.87
N PRO A 2 -1.47 22.66 8.45
CA PRO A 2 -1.99 23.68 7.53
C PRO A 2 -2.54 23.13 6.20
N ALA A 3 -1.89 22.09 5.65
CA ALA A 3 -2.35 21.47 4.41
C ALA A 3 -3.70 20.75 4.55
N LEU A 4 -3.96 20.09 5.68
CA LEU A 4 -5.27 19.45 5.92
C LEU A 4 -6.35 20.46 6.24
N GLU A 5 -6.02 21.52 6.97
CA GLU A 5 -6.95 22.62 7.26
C GLU A 5 -7.39 23.31 5.96
N SER A 6 -6.45 23.56 5.03
CA SER A 6 -6.77 24.07 3.70
C SER A 6 -7.66 23.10 2.92
N LEU A 7 -7.37 21.81 2.94
CA LEU A 7 -8.16 20.80 2.23
C LEU A 7 -9.61 20.73 2.75
N LEU A 8 -9.79 20.73 4.08
CA LEU A 8 -11.11 20.74 4.70
C LEU A 8 -11.87 22.03 4.36
N HIS A 9 -11.17 23.17 4.37
CA HIS A 9 -11.76 24.45 3.97
C HIS A 9 -12.23 24.42 2.51
N ASP A 10 -11.41 23.94 1.58
CA ASP A 10 -11.74 23.82 0.16
C ASP A 10 -12.92 22.85 -0.07
N ALA A 11 -13.05 21.83 0.78
CA ALA A 11 -14.17 20.89 0.76
C ALA A 11 -15.42 21.40 1.51
N ASN A 12 -15.37 22.57 2.15
CA ASN A 12 -16.39 23.10 3.05
C ASN A 12 -16.80 22.09 4.14
N MET A 13 -15.80 21.44 4.75
CA MET A 13 -15.96 20.47 5.83
C MET A 13 -15.24 20.93 7.10
N ALA A 14 -15.78 20.54 8.26
CA ALA A 14 -15.12 20.63 9.55
C ALA A 14 -14.43 19.31 9.91
N TRP A 15 -13.56 19.35 10.91
CA TRP A 15 -12.94 18.14 11.46
C TRP A 15 -13.96 17.13 11.99
N ASP A 16 -15.07 17.61 12.53
CA ASP A 16 -16.14 16.79 13.11
C ASP A 16 -17.03 16.13 12.05
N ASP A 17 -16.92 16.53 10.78
CA ASP A 17 -17.61 15.90 9.65
C ASP A 17 -16.88 14.65 9.14
N LEU A 18 -15.69 14.37 9.65
CA LEU A 18 -14.91 13.20 9.27
C LEU A 18 -15.38 11.96 10.02
N GLU A 19 -15.66 10.90 9.27
CA GLU A 19 -16.15 9.63 9.84
C GLU A 19 -15.09 8.53 9.85
N LEU A 20 -14.11 8.60 8.93
CA LEU A 20 -13.12 7.56 8.70
C LEU A 20 -11.81 8.18 8.23
N LEU A 21 -10.69 7.57 8.62
CA LEU A 21 -9.37 7.91 8.08
C LEU A 21 -8.81 6.73 7.26
N VAL A 22 -8.05 7.04 6.19
CA VAL A 22 -7.43 6.02 5.33
C VAL A 22 -5.92 6.21 5.29
N LEU A 23 -5.18 5.11 5.43
CA LEU A 23 -3.72 5.08 5.36
C LEU A 23 -3.25 3.92 4.47
N VAL A 24 -2.21 4.15 3.67
CA VAL A 24 -1.44 3.06 3.06
C VAL A 24 -0.45 2.50 4.09
N ALA A 25 -0.70 1.30 4.60
CA ALA A 25 0.06 0.70 5.70
C ALA A 25 1.32 -0.05 5.25
N GLY A 26 1.53 -0.22 3.94
CA GLY A 26 2.67 -0.93 3.36
C GLY A 26 2.24 -2.03 2.39
N PRO A 27 3.18 -2.81 1.84
CA PRO A 27 4.63 -2.73 2.09
C PRO A 27 5.31 -1.51 1.46
N GLY A 28 6.52 -1.18 1.93
CA GLY A 28 7.27 -0.01 1.44
C GLY A 28 8.50 0.33 2.28
N SER A 29 8.98 1.56 2.14
CA SER A 29 10.12 2.06 2.92
C SER A 29 9.78 2.13 4.41
N PHE A 30 10.63 1.52 5.25
CA PHE A 30 10.49 1.54 6.71
C PHE A 30 10.29 2.95 7.29
N THR A 31 11.10 3.92 6.83
CA THR A 31 11.00 5.32 7.25
C THR A 31 9.66 5.92 6.84
N GLY A 32 9.24 5.71 5.60
CA GLY A 32 7.97 6.24 5.09
C GLY A 32 6.75 5.69 5.84
N LEU A 33 6.74 4.38 6.11
CA LEU A 33 5.65 3.74 6.86
C LEU A 33 5.55 4.25 8.29
N ARG A 34 6.68 4.45 8.97
CA ARG A 34 6.70 5.00 10.33
C ARG A 34 6.26 6.46 10.38
N ILE A 35 6.69 7.29 9.42
CA ILE A 35 6.23 8.68 9.32
C ILE A 35 4.72 8.69 9.13
N ALA A 36 4.20 7.94 8.16
CA ALA A 36 2.77 7.94 7.86
C ALA A 36 1.93 7.43 9.04
N ALA A 37 2.38 6.36 9.72
CA ALA A 37 1.72 5.85 10.92
C ALA A 37 1.76 6.82 12.11
N ALA A 38 2.90 7.49 12.34
CA ALA A 38 3.03 8.49 13.40
C ALA A 38 2.17 9.74 13.13
N THR A 39 2.15 10.22 11.88
CA THR A 39 1.27 11.31 11.45
C THR A 39 -0.20 10.95 11.66
N MET A 40 -0.60 9.76 11.23
CA MET A 40 -1.97 9.27 11.42
C MET A 40 -2.32 9.12 12.91
N ALA A 41 -1.43 8.56 13.73
CA ALA A 41 -1.66 8.43 15.18
C ALA A 41 -1.76 9.80 15.87
N GLY A 42 -0.95 10.78 15.47
CA GLY A 42 -1.03 12.15 15.96
C GLY A 42 -2.35 12.81 15.60
N LEU A 43 -2.76 12.70 14.32
CA LEU A 43 -4.04 13.21 13.82
C LEU A 43 -5.22 12.56 14.57
N ASN A 44 -5.21 11.23 14.67
CA ASN A 44 -6.31 10.46 15.23
C ASN A 44 -6.34 10.40 16.76
N SER A 45 -5.31 10.93 17.44
CA SER A 45 -5.25 11.00 18.90
C SER A 45 -6.46 11.73 19.51
N ARG A 46 -6.97 12.73 18.78
CA ARG A 46 -8.15 13.52 19.14
C ARG A 46 -9.41 13.05 18.42
N LEU A 47 -9.33 12.75 17.12
CA LEU A 47 -10.51 12.42 16.30
C LEU A 47 -11.12 11.07 16.67
N ARG A 48 -10.29 10.09 17.11
CA ARG A 48 -10.75 8.75 17.51
C ARG A 48 -11.58 8.03 16.44
N LEU A 49 -11.29 8.29 15.17
CA LEU A 49 -11.99 7.70 14.03
C LEU A 49 -11.41 6.32 13.70
N PRO A 50 -12.22 5.40 13.15
CA PRO A 50 -11.73 4.16 12.60
C PRO A 50 -10.73 4.42 11.46
N VAL A 51 -9.70 3.57 11.34
CA VAL A 51 -8.64 3.72 10.31
C VAL A 51 -8.67 2.54 9.35
N LEU A 52 -9.00 2.80 8.10
CA LEU A 52 -8.86 1.84 7.01
C LEU A 52 -7.41 1.78 6.53
N GLN A 53 -6.83 0.59 6.54
CA GLN A 53 -5.46 0.35 6.13
C GLN A 53 -5.41 -0.33 4.76
N LEU A 54 -4.72 0.30 3.82
CA LEU A 54 -4.59 -0.17 2.43
C LEU A 54 -3.22 -0.78 2.16
N SER A 55 -3.19 -1.74 1.24
CA SER A 55 -1.94 -2.21 0.65
C SER A 55 -1.35 -1.18 -0.32
N SER A 56 -0.06 -0.93 -0.20
CA SER A 56 0.70 -0.12 -1.14
C SER A 56 0.77 -0.76 -2.53
N LEU A 57 0.79 -2.09 -2.60
CA LEU A 57 0.81 -2.85 -3.86
C LEU A 57 -0.57 -2.83 -4.52
N ALA A 58 -1.67 -2.93 -3.75
CA ALA A 58 -3.02 -2.76 -4.28
C ALA A 58 -3.20 -1.40 -4.96
N VAL A 59 -2.67 -0.33 -4.33
CA VAL A 59 -2.68 1.02 -4.93
C VAL A 59 -1.88 1.03 -6.23
N THR A 60 -0.68 0.43 -6.26
CA THR A 60 0.12 0.35 -7.50
C THR A 60 -0.59 -0.47 -8.59
N ALA A 61 -1.27 -1.57 -8.25
CA ALA A 61 -2.08 -2.35 -9.18
C ALA A 61 -3.17 -1.48 -9.80
N ARG A 62 -3.90 -0.72 -8.98
CA ARG A 62 -4.99 0.15 -9.44
C ARG A 62 -4.49 1.27 -10.35
N GLN A 63 -3.26 1.76 -10.15
CA GLN A 63 -2.65 2.76 -11.05
C GLN A 63 -2.49 2.27 -12.50
N THR A 64 -2.50 0.97 -12.76
CA THR A 64 -2.38 0.42 -14.13
C THR A 64 -3.66 0.57 -14.96
N GLY A 65 -4.82 0.65 -14.30
CA GLY A 65 -6.13 0.57 -14.95
C GLY A 65 -6.46 -0.81 -15.56
N LEU A 66 -5.69 -1.85 -15.25
CA LEU A 66 -5.98 -3.23 -15.65
C LEU A 66 -6.88 -3.91 -14.62
N GLU A 67 -7.69 -4.85 -15.09
CA GLU A 67 -8.56 -5.66 -14.22
C GLU A 67 -7.73 -6.54 -13.28
N GLU A 68 -6.67 -7.17 -13.77
CA GLU A 68 -5.76 -8.00 -12.99
C GLU A 68 -4.29 -7.70 -13.33
N ILE A 69 -3.44 -7.63 -12.30
CA ILE A 69 -2.00 -7.44 -12.49
C ILE A 69 -1.18 -7.99 -11.31
N LEU A 70 -0.01 -8.54 -11.62
CA LEU A 70 1.04 -8.83 -10.65
C LEU A 70 1.81 -7.54 -10.35
N VAL A 71 2.03 -7.24 -9.08
CA VAL A 71 2.85 -6.11 -8.64
C VAL A 71 4.12 -6.62 -7.99
N CYS A 72 5.26 -6.06 -8.37
CA CYS A 72 6.49 -6.24 -7.63
C CYS A 72 7.19 -4.90 -7.38
N GLU A 73 7.72 -4.73 -6.16
CA GLU A 73 8.45 -3.53 -5.75
C GLU A 73 9.75 -3.94 -5.07
N ASP A 74 10.83 -3.22 -5.31
CA ASP A 74 12.12 -3.48 -4.65
C ASP A 74 11.98 -3.32 -3.13
N ALA A 75 12.19 -4.40 -2.39
CA ALA A 75 12.20 -4.42 -0.93
C ALA A 75 13.60 -4.14 -0.37
N ARG A 76 14.60 -3.87 -1.22
CA ARG A 76 16.04 -3.80 -0.90
C ARG A 76 16.58 -5.15 -0.44
N ALA A 77 17.89 -5.20 -0.17
CA ALA A 77 18.58 -6.38 0.37
C ALA A 77 18.36 -7.67 -0.46
N GLY A 78 18.23 -7.53 -1.79
CA GLY A 78 18.04 -8.67 -2.70
C GLY A 78 16.62 -9.24 -2.70
N GLU A 79 15.65 -8.55 -2.12
CA GLU A 79 14.25 -8.98 -2.02
C GLU A 79 13.30 -8.05 -2.76
N CYS A 80 12.09 -8.55 -3.00
CA CYS A 80 10.97 -7.82 -3.57
C CYS A 80 9.71 -8.06 -2.76
N TYR A 81 8.88 -7.02 -2.66
CA TYR A 81 7.49 -7.17 -2.26
C TYR A 81 6.68 -7.59 -3.48
N VAL A 82 5.82 -8.59 -3.31
CA VAL A 82 5.02 -9.18 -4.38
C VAL A 82 3.58 -9.30 -3.92
N GLY A 83 2.65 -9.03 -4.83
CA GLY A 83 1.23 -9.28 -4.64
C GLY A 83 0.51 -9.29 -5.99
N ARG A 84 -0.61 -10.01 -6.08
CA ARG A 84 -1.44 -10.05 -7.29
C ARG A 84 -2.81 -9.52 -6.96
N TYR A 85 -3.32 -8.65 -7.82
CA TYR A 85 -4.57 -7.94 -7.57
C TYR A 85 -5.53 -8.09 -8.73
N ARG A 86 -6.80 -8.32 -8.43
CA ARG A 86 -7.92 -8.19 -9.37
C ARG A 86 -8.91 -7.17 -8.85
N LEU A 87 -9.11 -6.06 -9.58
CA LEU A 87 -9.98 -4.96 -9.19
C LEU A 87 -9.73 -4.49 -7.74
N GLY A 88 -8.46 -4.30 -7.38
CA GLY A 88 -8.05 -3.90 -6.03
C GLY A 88 -8.07 -5.00 -4.97
N ARG A 89 -8.64 -6.18 -5.25
CA ARG A 89 -8.68 -7.33 -4.33
C ARG A 89 -7.43 -8.21 -4.48
N PRO A 90 -6.81 -8.67 -3.38
CA PRO A 90 -5.68 -9.58 -3.46
C PRO A 90 -6.13 -10.97 -3.95
N LEU A 91 -5.52 -11.44 -5.03
CA LEU A 91 -5.48 -12.85 -5.42
C LEU A 91 -4.26 -13.57 -4.83
N GLU A 92 -3.19 -12.82 -4.62
CA GLU A 92 -2.00 -13.22 -3.88
C GLU A 92 -1.72 -12.09 -2.88
N GLU A 93 -1.78 -12.42 -1.58
CA GLU A 93 -1.51 -11.48 -0.51
C GLU A 93 -0.11 -10.89 -0.61
N ASP A 94 0.05 -9.66 -0.10
CA ASP A 94 1.38 -9.05 -0.06
C ASP A 94 2.33 -9.90 0.77
N HIS A 95 3.47 -10.22 0.19
CA HIS A 95 4.56 -10.92 0.85
C HIS A 95 5.91 -10.41 0.34
N CYS A 96 6.98 -10.77 1.05
CA CYS A 96 8.35 -10.47 0.67
C CYS A 96 9.04 -11.76 0.22
N MET A 97 9.81 -11.71 -0.86
CA MET A 97 10.64 -12.83 -1.30
C MET A 97 11.93 -12.39 -1.98
N PRO A 98 12.98 -13.23 -1.98
CA PRO A 98 14.20 -12.96 -2.74
C PRO A 98 13.93 -12.81 -4.25
N TRP A 99 14.62 -11.88 -4.91
CA TRP A 99 14.48 -11.66 -6.35
C TRP A 99 14.76 -12.93 -7.17
N HIS A 100 15.70 -13.78 -6.75
CA HIS A 100 15.98 -15.02 -7.49
C HIS A 100 14.76 -15.96 -7.53
N ARG A 101 13.97 -16.04 -6.45
CA ARG A 101 12.72 -16.84 -6.41
C ARG A 101 11.63 -16.20 -7.24
N PHE A 102 11.54 -14.87 -7.24
CA PHE A 102 10.61 -14.16 -8.13
C PHE A 102 10.92 -14.44 -9.61
N LEU A 103 12.21 -14.43 -9.99
CA LEU A 103 12.65 -14.66 -11.36
C LEU A 103 12.52 -16.12 -11.83
N GLU A 104 12.33 -17.09 -10.92
CA GLU A 104 11.96 -18.48 -11.25
C GLU A 104 10.49 -18.60 -11.71
N ARG A 105 9.65 -17.59 -11.45
CA ARG A 105 8.25 -17.58 -11.92
C ARG A 105 8.18 -17.41 -13.44
N VAL A 106 7.07 -17.86 -14.03
CA VAL A 106 6.81 -17.67 -15.47
C VAL A 106 6.70 -16.17 -15.77
N PRO A 107 7.51 -15.62 -16.70
CA PRO A 107 7.43 -14.20 -17.02
C PRO A 107 6.07 -13.79 -17.57
N GLU A 108 5.56 -12.68 -17.05
CA GLU A 108 4.27 -12.12 -17.47
C GLU A 108 4.30 -10.58 -17.38
N ARG A 109 3.11 -9.96 -17.49
CA ARG A 109 2.95 -8.53 -17.26
C ARG A 109 3.00 -8.23 -15.77
N PHE A 110 3.75 -7.21 -15.38
CA PHE A 110 3.83 -6.77 -13.99
C PHE A 110 3.78 -5.24 -13.89
N ALA A 111 3.42 -4.75 -12.72
CA ALA A 111 3.50 -3.33 -12.37
C ALA A 111 4.55 -3.11 -11.29
N SER A 112 5.26 -2.00 -11.40
CA SER A 112 6.22 -1.52 -10.41
C SER A 112 6.33 0.00 -10.51
N ARG A 113 6.53 0.69 -9.39
CA ARG A 113 6.74 2.15 -9.40
C ARG A 113 8.16 2.52 -9.76
N SER A 114 9.12 1.69 -9.36
CA SER A 114 10.54 1.90 -9.64
C SER A 114 11.04 0.88 -10.65
N GLU A 115 12.19 1.17 -11.29
CA GLU A 115 12.86 0.15 -12.08
C GLU A 115 13.38 -0.97 -11.16
N PRO A 116 13.07 -2.26 -11.44
CA PRO A 116 13.63 -3.37 -10.67
C PRO A 116 15.17 -3.37 -10.71
N PRO A 117 15.86 -3.65 -9.60
CA PRO A 117 17.33 -3.67 -9.55
C PRO A 117 17.96 -4.93 -10.17
N VAL A 118 17.18 -5.72 -10.89
CA VAL A 118 17.57 -7.02 -11.48
C VAL A 118 17.15 -7.09 -12.95
N VAL A 119 17.76 -8.00 -13.71
CA VAL A 119 17.42 -8.17 -15.14
C VAL A 119 16.13 -8.98 -15.27
N MET A 120 15.07 -8.30 -15.73
CA MET A 120 13.71 -8.85 -15.86
C MET A 120 13.48 -9.52 -17.23
N ARG A 121 14.30 -10.51 -17.62
CA ARG A 121 14.21 -11.14 -18.96
C ARG A 121 12.84 -11.78 -19.19
N GLY A 122 12.17 -11.40 -20.28
CA GLY A 122 10.85 -11.93 -20.66
C GLY A 122 9.67 -11.31 -19.92
N TRP A 123 9.91 -10.54 -18.86
CA TRP A 123 8.87 -9.83 -18.12
C TRP A 123 8.51 -8.52 -18.81
N GLN A 124 7.25 -8.11 -18.69
CA GLN A 124 6.74 -6.89 -19.33
C GLN A 124 6.22 -5.91 -18.29
N ARG A 125 6.93 -4.80 -18.07
CA ARG A 125 6.48 -3.75 -17.15
C ARG A 125 5.34 -2.96 -17.79
N VAL A 126 4.21 -2.88 -17.09
CA VAL A 126 3.05 -2.10 -17.49
C VAL A 126 3.20 -0.65 -16.97
N PRO A 127 2.88 0.37 -17.77
CA PRO A 127 2.88 1.76 -17.32
C PRO A 127 1.79 2.04 -16.29
N LEU A 128 2.08 2.93 -15.35
CA LEU A 128 1.11 3.44 -14.39
C LEU A 128 0.37 4.62 -15.02
N LYS A 129 -0.92 4.45 -15.34
CA LYS A 129 -1.75 5.43 -16.06
C LYS A 129 -2.39 6.46 -15.13
N HIS A 130 -2.73 6.06 -13.90
CA HIS A 130 -3.45 6.91 -12.96
C HIS A 130 -2.53 7.46 -11.87
N GLY A 131 -2.85 8.67 -11.40
CA GLY A 131 -2.22 9.26 -10.24
C GLY A 131 -2.45 8.42 -8.99
N ARG A 132 -1.44 8.35 -8.11
CA ARG A 132 -1.49 7.51 -6.91
C ARG A 132 -2.63 7.91 -5.95
N GLY A 133 -2.95 9.21 -5.85
CA GLY A 133 -4.06 9.70 -5.04
C GLY A 133 -5.42 9.16 -5.51
N GLN A 134 -5.71 9.22 -6.81
CA GLN A 134 -6.93 8.64 -7.38
C GLN A 134 -6.97 7.12 -7.18
N ALA A 135 -5.86 6.43 -7.43
CA ALA A 135 -5.78 4.98 -7.22
C ALA A 135 -5.98 4.60 -5.74
N MET A 136 -5.50 5.42 -4.80
CA MET A 136 -5.74 5.22 -3.37
C MET A 136 -7.22 5.40 -3.01
N LEU A 137 -7.89 6.42 -3.56
CA LEU A 137 -9.32 6.64 -3.37
C LEU A 137 -10.14 5.47 -3.91
N ASP A 138 -9.87 5.03 -5.14
CA ASP A 138 -10.54 3.88 -5.75
C ASP A 138 -10.41 2.62 -4.88
N VAL A 139 -9.19 2.28 -4.45
CA VAL A 139 -8.95 1.12 -3.59
C VAL A 139 -9.65 1.28 -2.23
N ALA A 140 -9.70 2.49 -1.67
CA ALA A 140 -10.42 2.74 -0.42
C ALA A 140 -11.92 2.47 -0.58
N LEU A 141 -12.54 2.99 -1.63
CA LEU A 141 -13.97 2.82 -1.92
C LEU A 141 -14.32 1.35 -2.17
N ASP A 142 -13.51 0.64 -2.98
CA ASP A 142 -13.68 -0.80 -3.24
C ASP A 142 -13.64 -1.60 -1.92
N ARG A 143 -12.72 -1.25 -1.01
CA ARG A 143 -12.60 -1.91 0.31
C ARG A 143 -13.74 -1.54 1.26
N LEU A 144 -14.20 -0.30 1.26
CA LEU A 144 -15.33 0.11 2.12
C LEU A 144 -16.63 -0.59 1.72
N ALA A 145 -16.84 -0.84 0.43
CA ALA A 145 -17.98 -1.60 -0.05
C ALA A 145 -18.02 -3.06 0.46
N GLU A 146 -16.89 -3.59 0.93
CA GLU A 146 -16.76 -4.96 1.46
C GLU A 146 -16.88 -5.04 2.99
N ILE A 147 -16.72 -3.91 3.69
CA ILE A 147 -16.69 -3.87 5.14
C ILE A 147 -18.07 -3.39 5.63
N SER A 148 -18.86 -4.33 6.17
CA SER A 148 -20.21 -4.05 6.66
C SER A 148 -20.24 -3.19 7.93
N ASP A 149 -19.20 -3.27 8.77
CA ASP A 149 -19.06 -2.49 10.00
C ASP A 149 -17.67 -1.86 10.06
N TRP A 150 -17.45 -0.80 9.27
CA TRP A 150 -16.18 -0.08 9.26
C TRP A 150 -15.96 0.72 10.56
N ALA A 151 -17.00 0.95 11.36
CA ALA A 151 -16.89 1.59 12.67
C ALA A 151 -16.11 0.71 13.68
N SER A 152 -16.07 -0.60 13.46
CA SER A 152 -15.27 -1.55 14.26
C SER A 152 -13.77 -1.56 13.95
N LEU A 153 -13.31 -0.84 12.92
CA LEU A 153 -11.90 -0.81 12.56
C LEU A 153 -11.05 -0.18 13.67
N GLY A 154 -9.82 -0.66 13.80
CA GLY A 154 -8.86 -0.10 14.76
C GLY A 154 -8.58 1.38 14.52
N ILE A 155 -8.34 2.13 15.60
CA ILE A 155 -8.06 3.56 15.57
C ILE A 155 -6.57 3.89 15.32
N TYR A 156 -5.67 2.91 15.50
CA TYR A 156 -4.24 3.12 15.28
C TYR A 156 -3.73 2.21 14.17
N PRO A 157 -2.97 2.75 13.20
CA PRO A 157 -2.45 1.94 12.12
C PRO A 157 -1.37 0.97 12.61
N GLN A 158 -1.29 -0.18 11.94
CA GLN A 158 -0.28 -1.20 12.12
C GLN A 158 0.54 -1.31 10.83
N PRO A 159 1.74 -0.70 10.78
CA PRO A 159 2.61 -0.77 9.61
C PRO A 159 2.90 -2.22 9.18
N ARG A 160 2.69 -2.51 7.89
CA ARG A 160 2.98 -3.80 7.26
C ARG A 160 4.38 -3.75 6.64
N TYR A 161 5.39 -4.16 7.39
CA TYR A 161 6.77 -4.18 6.90
C TYR A 161 7.03 -5.34 5.94
N LEU A 162 6.49 -6.54 6.22
CA LEU A 162 6.62 -7.81 5.46
C LEU A 162 8.04 -8.36 5.27
N GLN A 163 9.04 -7.48 5.28
CA GLN A 163 10.45 -7.82 5.25
C GLN A 163 10.94 -8.02 6.70
N ALA A 164 11.65 -9.13 6.95
CA ALA A 164 12.29 -9.38 8.23
C ALA A 164 13.31 -8.28 8.56
N SER A 165 13.31 -7.84 9.82
CA SER A 165 14.31 -6.91 10.35
C SER A 165 15.72 -7.49 10.25
N GLN A 166 16.74 -6.64 10.30
CA GLN A 166 18.13 -7.12 10.31
C GLN A 166 18.42 -8.05 11.49
N ALA A 167 17.80 -7.79 12.65
CA ALA A 167 17.92 -8.63 13.84
C ALA A 167 17.32 -10.03 13.61
N GLU A 168 16.13 -10.13 13.00
CA GLU A 168 15.49 -11.41 12.69
C GLU A 168 16.27 -12.20 11.64
N ARG A 169 16.89 -11.53 10.66
CA ARG A 169 17.73 -12.20 9.65
C ARG A 169 19.00 -12.81 10.23
N HIS A 170 19.63 -12.14 11.20
CA HIS A 170 20.83 -12.66 11.87
C HIS A 170 20.51 -13.82 12.83
N ALA A 171 19.25 -14.01 13.25
CA ALA A 171 18.86 -15.11 14.13
C ALA A 171 18.56 -16.43 13.39
N ILE A 172 18.48 -16.41 12.06
CA ILE A 172 18.15 -17.56 11.20
C ILE A 172 19.40 -18.08 10.45
N GLN A 173 20.55 -17.43 10.61
CA GLN A 173 21.86 -17.86 10.11
C GLN A 173 22.62 -18.64 11.18
#